data_AF-A0A661GJS8-F1
#
_entry.id   AF-A0A661GJS8-F1
#
_cell.length_a   1.000
_cell.length_b   1.000
_cell.length_c   1.000
_cell.angle_alpha   90.00
_cell.angle_beta   90.00
_cell.angle_gamma   90.00
#
_symmetry.space_group_name_H-M   'P 1'
#
loop_
_entity.id
_entity.type
_entity.pdbx_description
1 polymer ?
#
loop_
_entity_poly.entity_id
_entity_poly.type
_entity_poly.pdbx_seq_one_letter_code
_entity_poly.pdbx_strand_id
1 'polypeptide(L)'
;MKTGNVWSMAKTGLLVAGIVLLGNSALADQGDRIEDRLDGRGDRIDTRLDNRGDRINDRLDERGDRIDTRLDNKGDRINDRLDHRSDRAADAGRDGLSRHLDQKGNRIDRRLDNKGSRADRRLDNKGNRVDRRLDNRGDRANRRLDNKGQRINQRQENRGQRQNRRS
;
A
#
# COMPACT_ATOMS: atom_id res chain seq x y z
N MET A 1 -21.59 -22.90 74.88
CA MET A 1 -20.38 -22.56 74.11
C MET A 1 -20.65 -22.71 72.62
N LYS A 2 -20.51 -21.60 71.89
CA LYS A 2 -20.09 -21.45 70.47
C LYS A 2 -20.94 -22.06 69.32
N THR A 3 -22.02 -21.36 68.95
CA THR A 3 -22.67 -21.38 67.61
C THR A 3 -22.13 -20.28 66.69
N GLY A 4 -20.80 -20.11 66.62
CA GLY A 4 -20.18 -18.87 66.09
C GLY A 4 -19.55 -18.90 64.69
N ASN A 5 -19.40 -20.05 64.03
CA ASN A 5 -18.39 -20.15 62.95
C ASN A 5 -18.94 -20.47 61.54
N VAL A 6 -20.16 -20.97 61.39
CA VAL A 6 -20.67 -21.38 60.06
C VAL A 6 -21.04 -20.17 59.19
N TRP A 7 -21.55 -19.09 59.78
CA TRP A 7 -21.94 -17.88 59.04
C TRP A 7 -20.75 -17.02 58.55
N SER A 8 -19.58 -17.17 59.19
CA SER A 8 -18.35 -16.46 58.81
C SER A 8 -17.65 -17.12 57.60
N MET A 9 -17.68 -18.45 57.52
CA MET A 9 -17.10 -19.21 56.39
C MET A 9 -17.89 -19.04 55.10
N ALA A 10 -19.23 -18.97 55.18
CA ALA A 10 -20.07 -18.74 54.00
C ALA A 10 -19.84 -17.34 53.38
N LYS A 11 -19.66 -16.29 54.20
CA LYS A 11 -19.39 -14.92 53.72
C LYS A 11 -17.99 -14.75 53.12
N THR A 12 -16.98 -15.41 53.71
CA THR A 12 -15.61 -15.36 53.19
C THR A 12 -15.47 -16.14 51.88
N GLY A 13 -16.13 -17.30 51.74
CA GLY A 13 -16.18 -18.04 50.46
C GLY A 13 -16.86 -17.27 49.34
N LEU A 14 -17.96 -16.57 49.61
CA LEU A 14 -18.68 -15.75 48.63
C LEU A 14 -17.90 -14.50 48.20
N LEU A 15 -17.15 -13.87 49.12
CA LEU A 15 -16.29 -12.72 48.81
C LEU A 15 -15.09 -13.12 47.94
N VAL A 16 -14.43 -14.24 48.23
CA VAL A 16 -13.30 -14.73 47.42
C VAL A 16 -13.76 -15.17 46.04
N ALA A 17 -14.86 -15.93 45.94
CA ALA A 17 -15.45 -16.31 44.66
C ALA A 17 -15.89 -15.09 43.83
N GLY A 18 -16.47 -14.07 44.48
CA GLY A 18 -16.83 -12.80 43.83
C GLY A 18 -15.62 -12.04 43.27
N ILE A 19 -14.51 -11.97 44.02
CA ILE A 19 -13.28 -11.31 43.57
C ILE A 19 -12.63 -12.08 42.40
N VAL A 20 -12.66 -13.41 42.41
CA VAL A 20 -12.15 -14.26 41.32
C VAL A 20 -12.98 -14.08 40.04
N LEU A 21 -14.31 -14.06 40.15
CA LEU A 21 -15.20 -13.83 39.02
C LEU A 21 -15.04 -12.42 38.44
N LEU A 22 -14.94 -11.39 39.29
CA LEU A 22 -14.68 -10.01 38.85
C LEU A 22 -13.31 -9.85 38.18
N GLY A 23 -12.28 -10.55 38.68
CA GLY A 23 -10.93 -10.54 38.11
C GLY A 23 -10.85 -11.17 36.72
N ASN A 24 -11.54 -12.29 36.50
CA ASN A 24 -11.61 -12.93 35.19
C ASN A 24 -12.36 -12.06 34.16
N SER A 25 -13.47 -11.44 34.55
CA SER A 25 -14.24 -10.54 33.67
C SER A 25 -13.44 -9.29 33.29
N ALA A 26 -12.67 -8.72 34.22
CA ALA A 26 -11.82 -7.55 33.95
C ALA A 26 -10.65 -7.88 33.00
N LEU A 27 -10.10 -9.10 33.07
CA LEU A 27 -9.05 -9.56 32.16
C LEU A 27 -9.58 -9.81 30.75
N ALA A 28 -10.80 -10.33 30.61
CA ALA A 28 -11.48 -10.51 29.33
C ALA A 28 -11.76 -9.14 28.66
N ASP A 29 -12.39 -8.21 29.37
CA ASP A 29 -12.62 -6.83 28.88
C ASP A 29 -11.31 -6.11 28.51
N GLN A 30 -10.22 -6.37 29.22
CA GLN A 30 -8.91 -5.85 28.84
C GLN A 30 -8.35 -6.50 27.56
N GLY A 31 -8.62 -7.79 27.31
CA GLY A 31 -8.26 -8.50 26.08
C GLY A 31 -8.97 -7.91 24.87
N ASP A 32 -10.30 -7.82 24.96
CA ASP A 32 -11.17 -7.29 23.91
C ASP A 32 -10.74 -5.86 23.50
N ARG A 33 -10.51 -4.99 24.49
CA ARG A 33 -10.03 -3.61 24.22
C ARG A 33 -8.65 -3.54 23.57
N ILE A 34 -7.79 -4.53 23.76
CA ILE A 34 -6.49 -4.57 23.12
C ILE A 34 -6.63 -5.06 21.68
N GLU A 35 -7.45 -6.06 21.44
CA GLU A 35 -7.79 -6.58 20.12
C GLU A 35 -8.39 -5.48 19.25
N ASP A 36 -9.42 -4.78 19.74
CA ASP A 36 -10.03 -3.61 19.06
C ASP A 36 -9.00 -2.54 18.68
N ARG A 37 -8.01 -2.31 19.55
CA ARG A 37 -6.94 -1.32 19.30
C ARG A 37 -5.91 -1.80 18.29
N LEU A 38 -5.68 -3.11 18.19
CA LEU A 38 -4.77 -3.69 17.20
C LEU A 38 -5.44 -3.71 15.83
N ASP A 39 -6.71 -4.09 15.76
CA ASP A 39 -7.52 -4.09 14.54
C ASP A 39 -7.66 -2.67 14.00
N GLY A 40 -8.10 -1.74 14.85
CA GLY A 40 -8.18 -0.33 14.47
C GLY A 40 -6.82 0.33 14.15
N ARG A 41 -5.70 -0.33 14.46
CA ARG A 41 -4.37 0.08 14.00
C ARG A 41 -4.00 -0.58 12.67
N GLY A 42 -4.41 -1.82 12.43
CA GLY A 42 -4.33 -2.52 11.14
C GLY A 42 -5.04 -1.73 10.06
N ASP A 43 -6.32 -1.43 10.27
CA ASP A 43 -7.15 -0.67 9.32
C ASP A 43 -6.52 0.67 8.93
N ARG A 44 -5.94 1.38 9.91
CA ARG A 44 -5.26 2.66 9.68
C ARG A 44 -3.97 2.51 8.89
N ILE A 45 -3.26 1.39 9.04
CA ILE A 45 -2.05 1.11 8.26
C ILE A 45 -2.45 0.79 6.83
N ASP A 46 -3.44 -0.08 6.63
CA ASP A 46 -3.91 -0.48 5.31
C ASP A 46 -4.43 0.73 4.53
N THR A 47 -5.34 1.51 5.14
CA THR A 47 -5.84 2.77 4.57
C THR A 47 -4.69 3.71 4.17
N ARG A 48 -3.62 3.80 4.97
CA ARG A 48 -2.47 4.67 4.64
C ARG A 48 -1.60 4.12 3.53
N LEU A 49 -1.51 2.80 3.38
CA LEU A 49 -0.76 2.17 2.31
C LEU A 49 -1.51 2.30 0.99
N ASP A 50 -2.83 2.08 0.98
CA ASP A 50 -3.69 2.24 -0.20
C ASP A 50 -3.65 3.67 -0.71
N ASN A 51 -3.95 4.65 0.16
CA ASN A 51 -3.86 6.07 -0.17
C ASN A 51 -2.47 6.48 -0.69
N ARG A 52 -1.41 5.79 -0.26
CA ARG A 52 -0.05 6.04 -0.75
C ARG A 52 0.18 5.38 -2.10
N GLY A 53 -0.38 4.19 -2.34
CA GLY A 53 -0.38 3.51 -3.62
C GLY A 53 -1.06 4.36 -4.69
N ASP A 54 -2.29 4.78 -4.43
CA ASP A 54 -3.09 5.62 -5.33
C ASP A 54 -2.32 6.88 -5.73
N ARG A 55 -1.80 7.63 -4.74
CA ARG A 55 -1.01 8.85 -4.99
C ARG A 55 0.26 8.61 -5.79
N ILE A 56 0.86 7.41 -5.71
CA ILE A 56 2.04 7.09 -6.52
C ILE A 56 1.60 6.75 -7.94
N ASN A 57 0.52 5.99 -8.11
CA ASN A 57 -0.03 5.62 -9.40
C ASN A 57 -0.49 6.86 -10.18
N ASP A 58 -1.25 7.76 -9.55
CA ASP A 58 -1.65 9.05 -10.14
C ASP A 58 -0.44 9.85 -10.68
N ARG A 59 0.67 9.84 -9.93
CA ARG A 59 1.91 10.54 -10.32
C ARG A 59 2.68 9.83 -11.43
N LEU A 60 2.53 8.52 -11.56
CA LEU A 60 3.12 7.76 -12.66
C LEU A 60 2.32 7.98 -13.93
N ASP A 61 0.99 8.01 -13.84
CA ASP A 61 0.08 8.26 -14.95
C ASP A 61 0.26 9.69 -15.47
N GLU A 62 0.21 10.71 -14.58
CA GLU A 62 0.47 12.10 -14.98
C GLU A 62 1.85 12.27 -15.63
N ARG A 63 2.83 11.48 -15.17
CA ARG A 63 4.16 11.48 -15.78
C ARG A 63 4.16 10.82 -17.16
N GLY A 64 3.37 9.78 -17.38
CA GLY A 64 3.14 9.16 -18.67
C GLY A 64 2.56 10.16 -19.65
N ASP A 65 1.43 10.77 -19.31
CA ASP A 65 0.74 11.77 -20.13
C ASP A 65 1.65 12.93 -20.53
N ARG A 66 2.46 13.42 -19.58
CA ARG A 66 3.45 14.49 -19.83
C ARG A 66 4.57 14.04 -20.77
N ILE A 67 4.96 12.77 -20.75
CA ILE A 67 5.96 12.24 -21.69
C ILE A 67 5.36 12.14 -23.08
N ASP A 68 4.15 11.59 -23.20
CA ASP A 68 3.46 11.40 -24.48
C ASP A 68 3.21 12.73 -25.15
N THR A 69 2.59 13.67 -24.43
CA THR A 69 2.38 15.05 -24.91
C THR A 69 3.68 15.68 -25.41
N ARG A 70 4.82 15.43 -24.75
CA ARG A 70 6.12 16.00 -25.16
C ARG A 70 6.72 15.29 -26.37
N LEU A 71 6.45 14.00 -26.55
CA LEU A 71 6.91 13.25 -27.71
C LEU A 71 6.08 13.62 -28.95
N ASP A 72 4.77 13.73 -28.82
CA ASP A 72 3.86 14.14 -29.89
C ASP A 72 4.18 15.54 -30.39
N ASN A 73 4.21 16.52 -29.49
CA ASN A 73 4.61 17.90 -29.82
C ASN A 73 6.00 17.98 -30.47
N LYS A 74 6.89 17.05 -30.14
CA LYS A 74 8.22 16.98 -30.75
C LYS A 74 8.15 16.35 -32.14
N GLY A 75 7.33 15.32 -32.33
CA GLY A 75 7.04 14.70 -33.62
C GLY A 75 6.48 15.72 -34.59
N ASP A 76 5.39 16.39 -34.22
CA ASP A 76 4.72 17.40 -35.04
C ASP A 76 5.70 18.47 -35.53
N ARG A 77 6.46 19.09 -34.60
CA ARG A 77 7.45 20.12 -34.95
C ARG A 77 8.56 19.62 -35.86
N ILE A 78 8.90 18.34 -35.80
CA ILE A 78 9.91 17.76 -36.69
C ILE A 78 9.29 17.52 -38.06
N ASN A 79 8.09 16.97 -38.12
CA ASN A 79 7.37 16.67 -39.34
C ASN A 79 7.06 17.95 -40.12
N ASP A 80 6.50 18.98 -39.48
CA ASP A 80 6.28 20.30 -40.08
C ASP A 80 7.57 20.86 -40.73
N ARG A 81 8.70 20.72 -40.04
CA ARG A 81 10.00 21.23 -40.54
C ARG A 81 10.55 20.40 -41.68
N LEU A 82 10.29 19.10 -41.71
CA LEU A 82 10.74 18.21 -42.77
C LEU A 82 9.87 18.36 -44.00
N ASP A 83 8.56 18.47 -43.83
CA ASP A 83 7.59 18.69 -44.90
C ASP A 83 7.89 20.02 -45.60
N HIS A 84 8.02 21.13 -44.86
CA HIS A 84 8.43 22.43 -45.43
C HIS A 84 9.81 22.43 -46.12
N ARG A 85 10.69 21.48 -45.79
CA ARG A 85 11.97 21.32 -46.49
C ARG A 85 11.81 20.42 -47.71
N SER A 86 10.93 19.43 -47.64
CA SER A 86 10.59 18.52 -48.73
C SER A 86 9.90 19.29 -49.85
N ASP A 87 8.87 20.07 -49.53
CA ASP A 87 8.13 20.92 -50.47
C ASP A 87 9.08 21.89 -51.20
N ARG A 88 9.91 22.62 -50.46
CA ARG A 88 10.90 23.53 -51.06
C ARG A 88 11.94 22.82 -51.93
N ALA A 89 12.27 21.57 -51.60
CA ALA A 89 13.16 20.78 -52.44
C ALA A 89 12.46 20.34 -53.73
N ALA A 90 11.19 19.94 -53.65
CA ALA A 90 10.37 19.59 -54.81
C ALA A 90 10.16 20.82 -55.73
N ASP A 91 9.80 21.98 -55.18
CA ASP A 91 9.65 23.23 -55.93
C ASP A 91 10.94 23.65 -56.67
N ALA A 92 12.10 23.29 -56.10
CA ALA A 92 13.41 23.54 -56.71
C ALA A 92 13.86 22.46 -57.71
N GLY A 93 12.99 21.50 -58.05
CA GLY A 93 13.28 20.38 -58.94
C GLY A 93 14.26 19.35 -58.35
N ARG A 94 14.38 19.30 -57.02
CA ARG A 94 15.31 18.41 -56.29
C ARG A 94 14.58 17.21 -55.70
N ASP A 95 13.90 16.44 -56.55
CA ASP A 95 13.07 15.29 -56.14
C ASP A 95 13.82 14.23 -55.33
N GLY A 96 15.12 14.05 -55.59
CA GLY A 96 15.96 13.14 -54.79
C GLY A 96 16.13 13.60 -53.34
N LEU A 97 16.22 14.92 -53.12
CA LEU A 97 16.32 15.49 -51.78
C LEU A 97 14.98 15.46 -51.05
N SER A 98 13.88 15.78 -51.74
CA SER A 98 12.52 15.67 -51.18
C SER A 98 12.25 14.25 -50.67
N ARG A 99 12.42 13.22 -51.51
CA ARG A 99 12.28 11.81 -51.10
C ARG A 99 13.18 11.42 -49.93
N HIS A 100 14.40 11.95 -49.86
CA HIS A 100 15.30 11.68 -48.74
C HIS A 100 14.79 12.30 -47.43
N LEU A 101 14.20 13.50 -47.49
CA LEU A 101 13.62 14.17 -46.33
C LEU A 101 12.39 13.43 -45.80
N ASP A 102 11.52 12.94 -46.69
CA ASP A 102 10.34 12.14 -46.30
C ASP A 102 10.76 10.83 -45.63
N GLN A 103 11.76 10.14 -46.20
CA GLN A 103 12.31 8.92 -45.58
C GLN A 103 12.93 9.20 -44.21
N LYS A 104 13.56 10.37 -44.06
CA LYS A 104 14.12 10.82 -42.79
C LYS A 104 13.03 11.10 -41.76
N GLY A 105 11.92 11.73 -42.15
CA GLY A 105 10.73 11.93 -41.31
C GLY A 105 10.20 10.62 -40.78
N ASN A 106 9.87 9.70 -41.70
CA ASN A 106 9.44 8.34 -41.37
C ASN A 106 10.40 7.58 -40.43
N ARG A 107 11.71 7.82 -40.53
CA ARG A 107 12.70 7.19 -39.62
C ARG A 107 12.67 7.84 -38.23
N ILE A 108 12.41 9.14 -38.16
CA ILE A 108 12.30 9.86 -36.89
C ILE A 108 10.99 9.48 -36.19
N ASP A 109 9.87 9.39 -36.89
CA ASP A 109 8.58 8.95 -36.32
C ASP A 109 8.72 7.60 -35.63
N ARG A 110 9.21 6.59 -36.36
CA ARG A 110 9.49 5.26 -35.78
C ARG A 110 10.41 5.32 -34.56
N ARG A 111 11.36 6.25 -34.51
CA ARG A 111 12.25 6.41 -33.34
C ARG A 111 11.53 7.06 -32.16
N LEU A 112 10.61 7.98 -32.40
CA LEU A 112 9.78 8.60 -31.38
C LEU A 112 8.78 7.60 -30.82
N ASP A 113 8.10 6.83 -31.68
CA ASP A 113 7.19 5.75 -31.25
C ASP A 113 7.91 4.73 -30.37
N ASN A 114 9.06 4.25 -30.84
CA ASN A 114 9.89 3.33 -30.07
C ASN A 114 10.34 3.93 -28.73
N LYS A 115 10.49 5.24 -28.65
CA LYS A 115 10.86 5.94 -27.41
C LYS A 115 9.66 6.05 -26.47
N GLY A 116 8.47 6.35 -26.99
CA GLY A 116 7.20 6.33 -26.25
C GLY A 116 6.97 4.96 -25.64
N SER A 117 6.93 3.91 -26.45
CA SER A 117 6.70 2.54 -25.96
C SER A 117 7.74 2.05 -24.94
N ARG A 118 8.97 2.59 -24.98
CA ARG A 118 10.00 2.30 -23.97
C ARG A 118 9.79 3.07 -22.67
N ALA A 119 9.24 4.29 -22.75
CA ALA A 119 8.85 5.07 -21.59
C ALA A 119 7.68 4.38 -20.87
N ASP A 120 6.65 3.97 -21.61
CA ASP A 120 5.45 3.30 -21.08
C ASP A 120 5.84 2.04 -20.31
N ARG A 121 6.58 1.13 -20.98
CA ARG A 121 7.11 -0.08 -20.34
C ARG A 121 7.92 0.21 -19.09
N ARG A 122 8.65 1.33 -19.02
CA ARG A 122 9.42 1.69 -17.82
C ARG A 122 8.51 2.20 -16.70
N LEU A 123 7.45 2.93 -17.03
CA LEU A 123 6.46 3.40 -16.06
C LEU A 123 5.65 2.23 -15.52
N ASP A 124 5.17 1.34 -16.38
CA ASP A 124 4.44 0.11 -15.97
C ASP A 124 5.26 -0.75 -15.04
N ASN A 125 6.52 -1.02 -15.41
CA ASN A 125 7.43 -1.80 -14.56
C ASN A 125 7.70 -1.12 -13.22
N LYS A 126 7.67 0.21 -13.20
CA LYS A 126 7.84 0.98 -11.97
C LYS A 126 6.58 0.94 -11.11
N GLY A 127 5.39 1.06 -11.68
CA GLY A 127 4.09 0.89 -11.01
C GLY A 127 4.01 -0.48 -10.36
N ASN A 128 4.18 -1.55 -11.15
CA ASN A 128 4.23 -2.93 -10.65
C ASN A 128 5.24 -3.16 -9.52
N ARG A 129 6.38 -2.47 -9.54
CA ARG A 129 7.38 -2.57 -8.46
C ARG A 129 6.94 -1.84 -7.19
N VAL A 130 6.22 -0.72 -7.34
CA VAL A 130 5.64 0.02 -6.22
C VAL A 130 4.56 -0.83 -5.57
N ASP A 131 3.62 -1.38 -6.36
CA ASP A 131 2.50 -2.18 -5.86
C ASP A 131 3.01 -3.35 -5.03
N ARG A 132 3.90 -4.17 -5.61
CA ARG A 132 4.55 -5.28 -4.89
C ARG A 132 5.23 -4.85 -3.60
N ARG A 133 5.82 -3.65 -3.55
CA ARG A 133 6.49 -3.15 -2.33
C ARG A 133 5.48 -2.71 -1.27
N LEU A 134 4.34 -2.19 -1.67
CA LEU A 134 3.25 -1.82 -0.77
C LEU A 134 2.57 -3.07 -0.20
N ASP A 135 2.26 -4.07 -1.04
CA ASP A 135 1.72 -5.36 -0.61
C ASP A 135 2.65 -6.03 0.42
N ASN A 136 3.94 -6.14 0.08
CA ASN A 136 4.95 -6.70 0.99
C ASN A 136 5.07 -5.91 2.31
N ARG A 137 4.74 -4.61 2.30
CA ARG A 137 4.76 -3.79 3.51
C ARG A 137 3.49 -3.99 4.33
N GLY A 138 2.32 -4.10 3.69
CA GLY A 138 1.05 -4.45 4.31
C GLY A 138 1.14 -5.80 5.01
N ASP A 139 1.56 -6.84 4.29
CA ASP A 139 1.82 -8.18 4.81
C ASP A 139 2.70 -8.18 6.06
N ARG A 140 3.81 -7.44 6.03
CA ARG A 140 4.73 -7.35 7.17
C ARG A 140 4.12 -6.60 8.34
N ALA A 141 3.26 -5.62 8.08
CA ALA A 141 2.55 -4.91 9.13
C ALA A 141 1.52 -5.83 9.81
N ASN A 142 0.73 -6.55 9.02
CA ASN A 142 -0.28 -7.49 9.50
C ASN A 142 0.36 -8.60 10.34
N ARG A 143 1.39 -9.27 9.83
CA ARG A 143 2.14 -10.27 10.61
C ARG A 143 2.70 -9.71 11.93
N ARG A 144 3.11 -8.44 11.97
CA ARG A 144 3.61 -7.82 13.23
C ARG A 144 2.47 -7.54 14.21
N LEU A 145 1.28 -7.18 13.73
CA LEU A 145 0.10 -6.99 14.55
C LEU A 145 -0.38 -8.34 15.11
N ASP A 146 -0.47 -9.38 14.28
CA ASP A 146 -0.87 -10.74 14.68
C ASP A 146 0.06 -11.27 15.78
N ASN A 147 1.37 -11.22 15.52
CA ASN A 147 2.38 -11.65 16.50
C ASN A 147 2.27 -10.85 17.81
N LYS A 148 1.89 -9.57 17.73
CA LYS A 148 1.71 -8.74 18.92
C LYS A 148 0.44 -9.13 19.67
N GLY A 149 -0.66 -9.39 18.98
CA GLY A 149 -1.91 -9.89 19.56
C GLY A 149 -1.68 -11.21 20.29
N GLN A 150 -1.08 -12.20 19.62
CA GLN A 150 -0.74 -13.50 20.20
C GLN A 150 0.11 -13.38 21.48
N ARG A 151 1.15 -12.52 21.46
CA ARG A 151 2.00 -12.30 22.65
C ARG A 151 1.25 -11.65 23.81
N ILE A 152 0.22 -10.84 23.53
CA ILE A 152 -0.60 -10.24 24.58
C ILE A 152 -1.57 -11.28 25.15
N ASN A 153 -2.24 -12.05 24.29
CA ASN A 153 -3.15 -13.13 24.71
C ASN A 153 -2.41 -14.14 25.60
N GLN A 154 -1.23 -14.59 25.18
CA GLN A 154 -0.40 -15.49 25.99
C GLN A 154 -0.01 -14.88 27.36
N ARG A 155 0.23 -13.56 27.43
CA ARG A 155 0.51 -12.88 28.71
C ARG A 155 -0.72 -12.81 29.60
N GLN A 156 -1.91 -12.62 29.04
CA GLN A 156 -3.17 -12.59 29.78
C GLN A 156 -3.53 -13.98 30.31
N GLU A 157 -3.40 -15.02 29.49
CA GLU A 157 -3.59 -16.42 29.91
C GLU A 157 -2.67 -16.78 31.09
N ASN A 158 -1.38 -16.47 30.96
CA ASN A 158 -0.40 -16.71 32.03
C ASN A 158 -0.74 -15.95 33.32
N ARG A 159 -1.30 -14.74 33.22
CA ARG A 159 -1.76 -13.96 34.39
C ARG A 159 -2.99 -14.58 35.03
N GLY A 160 -3.99 -14.97 34.24
CA GLY A 160 -5.19 -15.66 34.74
C GLY A 160 -4.85 -16.97 35.45
N GLN A 161 -3.95 -17.78 34.87
CA GLN A 161 -3.48 -19.02 35.51
C GLN A 161 -2.75 -18.77 36.84
N ARG A 162 -1.92 -17.71 36.92
CA ARG A 162 -1.23 -17.34 38.17
C ARG A 162 -2.17 -16.86 39.25
N GLN A 163 -3.24 -16.14 38.88
CA GLN A 163 -4.26 -15.70 39.83
C GLN A 163 -5.08 -16.88 40.35
N ASN A 164 -5.49 -17.79 39.47
CA ASN A 164 -6.23 -18.99 39.84
C ASN A 164 -5.43 -19.96 40.74
N ARG A 165 -4.09 -20.00 40.59
CA ARG A 165 -3.21 -20.80 41.49
C ARG A 165 -2.95 -20.16 42.85
N ARG A 166 -3.29 -18.87 43.03
CA ARG A 166 -3.07 -18.11 44.28
C ARG A 166 -4.35 -17.95 45.11
N SER A 167 -5.50 -18.35 44.57
CA SER A 167 -6.80 -18.43 45.24
C SER A 167 -7.05 -19.85 45.73
#